data_AF-A0ABD0QSN6-F1
#
_entry.id   AF-A0ABD0QSN6-F1
#
_cell.length_a   1.000
_cell.length_b   1.000
_cell.length_c   1.000
_cell.angle_alpha   90.00
_cell.angle_beta   90.00
_cell.angle_gamma   90.00
#
_symmetry.space_group_name_H-M   'P 1'
#
loop_
_entity.id
_entity.type
_entity.pdbx_description
1 polymer ?
#
loop_
_entity_poly.entity_id
_entity_poly.type
_entity_poly.pdbx_seq_one_letter_code
_entity_poly.pdbx_strand_id
1 'polypeptide(L)'
;ESNLEQVQLTLKGSSDEQELEQNVIQLLDDVIADCSEELPELNKWPCVTALDKALRNLRKINMQQIVQAALALKHGPETELSAVLEQAEDWIQRLRQLSEE
;
A
#
# COMPACT_ATOMS: atom_id res chain seq x y z
N GLU A 1 9.21 -0.46 -6.85
CA GLU A 1 9.35 0.22 -8.16
C GLU A 1 9.21 -0.73 -9.35
N SER A 2 9.85 -1.91 -9.33
CA SER A 2 9.78 -2.91 -10.42
C SER A 2 8.36 -3.32 -10.87
N ASN A 3 7.42 -3.51 -9.95
CA ASN A 3 6.05 -3.92 -10.30
C ASN A 3 5.25 -2.80 -10.98
N LEU A 4 5.53 -1.54 -10.62
CA LEU A 4 4.83 -0.38 -11.15
C LEU A 4 5.29 -0.07 -12.58
N GLU A 5 6.58 -0.25 -12.87
CA GLU A 5 7.12 -0.21 -14.23
C GLU A 5 6.60 -1.36 -15.10
N GLN A 6 6.45 -2.57 -14.56
CA GLN A 6 5.86 -3.70 -15.30
C GLN A 6 4.40 -3.43 -15.68
N VAL A 7 3.58 -2.92 -14.77
CA VAL A 7 2.18 -2.57 -15.07
C VAL A 7 2.08 -1.51 -16.16
N GLN A 8 2.97 -0.50 -16.15
CA GLN A 8 3.02 0.55 -17.17
C GLN A 8 3.50 0.05 -18.54
N LEU A 9 4.38 -0.96 -18.57
CA LEU A 9 4.85 -1.61 -19.80
C LEU A 9 3.76 -2.50 -20.42
N THR A 10 3.03 -3.27 -19.61
CA THR A 10 1.91 -4.12 -20.04
C THR A 10 0.75 -3.27 -20.60
N LEU A 11 0.51 -2.08 -20.03
CA LEU A 11 -0.48 -1.11 -20.55
C LEU A 11 -0.16 -0.59 -21.97
N LYS A 12 1.13 -0.56 -22.37
CA LYS A 12 1.55 -0.06 -23.68
C LYS A 12 1.52 -1.10 -24.80
N GLY A 13 1.42 -2.38 -24.46
CA GLY A 13 1.38 -3.47 -25.44
C GLY A 13 0.11 -4.26 -25.29
N SER A 14 -0.98 -3.84 -25.95
CA SER A 14 -2.22 -4.62 -26.22
C SER A 14 -2.35 -5.91 -25.41
N SER A 15 -2.49 -5.79 -24.09
CA SER A 15 -2.57 -6.94 -23.18
C SER A 15 -4.03 -7.14 -22.82
N ASP A 16 -4.45 -8.41 -22.74
CA ASP A 16 -5.80 -8.79 -22.38
C ASP A 16 -6.21 -8.07 -21.09
N GLU A 17 -7.33 -7.35 -21.14
CA GLU A 17 -7.90 -6.58 -20.02
C GLU A 17 -8.02 -7.43 -18.74
N GLN A 18 -8.27 -8.74 -18.92
CA GLN A 18 -8.30 -9.74 -17.86
C GLN A 18 -6.94 -9.97 -17.17
N GLU A 19 -5.83 -9.94 -17.90
CA GLU A 19 -4.49 -10.08 -17.31
C GLU A 19 -4.14 -8.85 -16.47
N LEU A 20 -4.54 -7.67 -16.95
CA LEU A 20 -4.35 -6.41 -16.25
C LEU A 20 -5.17 -6.36 -14.94
N GLU A 21 -6.44 -6.76 -14.99
CA GLU A 21 -7.28 -6.91 -13.80
C GLU A 21 -6.67 -7.87 -12.77
N GLN A 22 -6.20 -9.04 -13.23
CA GLN A 22 -5.56 -10.03 -12.35
C GLN A 22 -4.30 -9.48 -11.67
N ASN A 23 -3.47 -8.74 -12.40
CA ASN A 23 -2.27 -8.09 -11.87
C ASN A 23 -2.59 -7.03 -10.82
N VAL A 24 -3.69 -6.30 -11.01
CA VAL A 24 -4.14 -5.25 -10.08
C VAL A 24 -4.67 -5.87 -8.79
N ILE A 25 -5.44 -6.95 -8.89
CA ILE A 25 -5.91 -7.71 -7.73
C ILE A 25 -4.72 -8.25 -6.92
N GLN A 26 -3.72 -8.82 -7.60
CA GLN A 26 -2.52 -9.33 -6.94
C GLN A 26 -1.76 -8.21 -6.23
N LEU A 27 -1.62 -7.04 -6.86
CA LEU A 27 -0.95 -5.88 -6.26
C LEU A 27 -1.69 -5.38 -5.01
N LEU A 28 -3.03 -5.36 -5.03
CA LEU A 28 -3.82 -5.01 -3.86
C LEU A 28 -3.64 -6.03 -2.72
N ASP A 29 -3.55 -7.32 -3.05
CA ASP A 29 -3.31 -8.38 -2.07
C ASP A 29 -1.93 -8.28 -1.42
N ASP A 30 -0.89 -7.98 -2.21
CA ASP A 30 0.47 -7.77 -1.71
C ASP A 30 0.52 -6.55 -0.77
N VAL A 31 -0.10 -5.43 -1.15
CA VAL A 31 -0.18 -4.21 -0.31
C VAL A 31 -0.91 -4.50 1.01
N ILE A 32 -2.00 -5.26 0.96
CA ILE A 32 -2.74 -5.65 2.17
C ILE A 32 -1.87 -6.52 3.07
N ALA A 33 -1.15 -7.50 2.50
CA ALA A 33 -0.27 -8.39 3.26
C ALA A 33 0.84 -7.59 3.96
N ASP A 34 1.58 -6.77 3.21
CA ASP A 34 2.70 -5.98 3.71
C ASP A 34 2.27 -4.99 4.80
N CYS A 35 1.12 -4.32 4.62
CA CYS A 35 0.62 -3.34 5.60
C CYS A 35 -0.11 -3.98 6.79
N SER A 36 -0.35 -5.30 6.76
CA SER A 36 -0.97 -6.04 7.88
C SER A 36 0.06 -6.64 8.84
N GLU A 37 1.35 -6.57 8.50
CA GLU A 37 2.41 -7.08 9.37
C GLU A 37 2.50 -6.32 10.70
N GLU A 38 2.85 -7.03 11.77
CA GLU A 38 2.95 -6.42 13.09
C GLU A 38 4.20 -5.53 13.21
N LEU A 39 3.98 -4.24 13.49
CA LEU A 39 5.07 -3.33 13.81
C LEU A 39 5.76 -3.72 15.13
N PRO A 40 7.10 -3.66 15.19
CA PRO A 40 7.88 -4.09 16.35
C PRO A 40 7.45 -3.41 17.65
N GLU A 41 7.45 -4.17 18.74
CA GLU A 41 7.06 -3.67 20.07
C GLU A 41 8.17 -2.81 20.69
N LEU A 42 7.92 -1.51 20.83
CA LEU A 42 8.88 -0.57 21.40
C LEU A 42 9.02 -0.68 22.93
N ASN A 43 8.09 -1.33 23.63
CA ASN A 43 8.14 -1.43 25.10
C ASN A 43 9.32 -2.24 25.62
N LYS A 44 9.97 -3.03 24.77
CA LYS A 44 11.10 -3.90 25.12
C LYS A 44 12.46 -3.24 24.89
N TRP A 45 12.50 -2.04 24.32
CA TRP A 45 13.74 -1.40 23.88
C TRP A 45 14.24 -0.42 24.95
N PRO A 46 15.48 -0.56 25.44
CA PRO A 46 16.08 0.46 26.29
C PRO A 46 16.28 1.71 25.43
N CYS A 47 15.84 2.88 25.90
CA CYS A 47 15.89 4.19 25.23
C CYS A 47 14.72 4.60 24.33
N VAL A 48 13.57 3.91 24.34
CA VAL A 48 12.38 4.39 23.62
C VAL A 48 11.81 5.65 24.27
N THR A 49 11.63 6.69 23.46
CA THR A 49 11.06 7.98 23.84
C THR A 49 9.55 8.02 23.60
N ALA A 50 8.90 9.08 24.09
CA ALA A 50 7.49 9.34 23.78
C ALA A 50 7.26 9.63 22.29
N LEU A 51 8.25 10.24 21.62
CA LEU A 51 8.21 10.52 20.19
C LEU A 51 8.22 9.23 19.37
N ASP A 52 9.07 8.26 19.72
CA ASP A 52 9.12 6.95 19.04
C ASP A 52 7.78 6.21 19.11
N LYS A 53 7.12 6.28 20.28
CA LYS A 53 5.79 5.70 20.47
C LYS A 53 4.73 6.41 19.63
N ALA A 54 4.79 7.74 19.53
CA ALA A 54 3.89 8.52 18.69
C ALA A 54 4.08 8.19 17.21
N LEU A 55 5.33 8.13 16.73
CA LEU A 55 5.67 7.75 15.36
C LEU A 55 5.20 6.33 15.03
N ARG A 56 5.41 5.36 15.93
CA ARG A 56 4.87 4.01 15.75
C ARG A 56 3.35 3.99 15.63
N ASN A 57 2.65 4.75 16.48
CA ASN A 57 1.20 4.82 16.41
C ASN A 57 0.73 5.44 15.10
N LEU A 58 1.41 6.49 14.63
CA LEU A 58 1.13 7.12 13.33
C LEU A 58 1.35 6.14 12.17
N ARG A 59 2.48 5.41 12.16
CA ARG A 59 2.77 4.36 11.18
C ARG A 59 1.68 3.29 11.17
N LYS A 60 1.25 2.84 12.36
CA LYS A 60 0.16 1.85 12.49
C LYS A 60 -1.16 2.36 11.90
N ILE A 61 -1.54 3.61 12.19
CA ILE A 61 -2.78 4.20 11.68
C ILE A 61 -2.73 4.31 10.16
N ASN A 62 -1.62 4.79 9.59
CA ASN A 62 -1.46 4.91 8.15
C ASN A 62 -1.53 3.55 7.44
N MET A 63 -0.82 2.53 7.94
CA MET A 63 -0.90 1.17 7.40
C MET A 63 -2.34 0.62 7.44
N GLN A 64 -3.06 0.83 8.54
CA GLN A 64 -4.47 0.44 8.64
C GLN A 64 -5.35 1.16 7.60
N GLN A 65 -5.13 2.45 7.39
CA GLN A 65 -5.86 3.22 6.37
C GLN A 65 -5.58 2.72 4.94
N ILE A 66 -4.33 2.37 4.65
CA ILE A 66 -3.92 1.79 3.37
C ILE A 66 -4.64 0.44 3.16
N VAL A 67 -4.65 -0.45 4.17
CA VAL A 67 -5.36 -1.74 4.09
C VAL A 67 -6.86 -1.54 3.85
N GLN A 68 -7.51 -0.62 4.56
CA GLN A 68 -8.94 -0.34 4.37
C GLN A 68 -9.24 0.18 2.96
N ALA A 69 -8.41 1.08 2.44
CA ALA A 69 -8.57 1.61 1.09
C ALA A 69 -8.33 0.52 0.03
N ALA A 70 -7.31 -0.33 0.21
CA ALA A 70 -7.05 -1.47 -0.67
C ALA A 70 -8.19 -2.50 -0.66
N LEU A 71 -8.77 -2.80 0.49
CA LEU A 71 -9.95 -3.67 0.60
C LEU A 71 -11.19 -3.07 -0.06
N ALA A 72 -11.39 -1.76 0.05
CA ALA A 72 -12.49 -1.05 -0.59
C ALA A 72 -12.34 -1.05 -2.12
N LEU A 73 -11.10 -0.91 -2.62
CA LEU A 73 -10.81 -1.04 -4.05
C LEU A 73 -10.97 -2.48 -4.52
N LYS A 74 -10.56 -3.49 -3.74
CA LYS A 74 -10.68 -4.91 -4.15
C LYS A 74 -12.14 -5.39 -4.26
N HIS A 75 -13.02 -4.92 -3.37
CA HIS A 75 -14.41 -5.40 -3.30
C HIS A 75 -15.44 -4.36 -3.77
N GLY A 76 -14.99 -3.22 -4.29
CA GLY A 76 -15.83 -2.12 -4.76
C GLY A 76 -16.63 -2.48 -6.02
N PRO A 77 -17.78 -1.81 -6.26
CA PRO A 77 -18.71 -2.18 -7.33
C PRO A 77 -18.17 -1.92 -8.75
N GLU A 78 -17.20 -1.01 -8.93
CA GLU A 78 -16.47 -0.80 -10.18
C GLU A 78 -15.08 -0.27 -9.84
N THR A 79 -14.12 -1.19 -9.68
CA THR A 79 -12.74 -0.82 -9.44
C THR A 79 -12.12 -0.34 -10.75
N GLU A 80 -12.48 0.87 -11.16
CA GLU A 80 -11.84 1.56 -12.29
C GLU A 80 -10.33 1.56 -12.06
N LEU A 81 -9.59 0.97 -13.00
CA LEU A 81 -8.13 0.83 -12.92
C LEU A 81 -7.43 2.17 -12.63
N SER A 82 -7.97 3.25 -13.18
CA SER A 82 -7.52 4.62 -12.96
C SER A 82 -7.57 5.03 -11.48
N ALA A 83 -8.64 4.69 -10.77
CA ALA A 83 -8.81 4.98 -9.35
C ALA A 83 -7.85 4.15 -8.46
N VAL A 84 -7.53 2.92 -8.87
CA VAL A 84 -6.53 2.10 -8.17
C VAL A 84 -5.14 2.69 -8.31
N LEU A 85 -4.78 3.13 -9.52
CA LEU A 85 -3.46 3.70 -9.78
C LEU A 85 -3.27 5.04 -9.05
N GLU A 86 -4.29 5.90 -9.02
CA GLU A 86 -4.25 7.15 -8.24
C GLU A 86 -4.03 6.87 -6.74
N GLN A 87 -4.78 5.91 -6.17
CA GLN A 87 -4.59 5.57 -4.77
C GLN A 87 -3.26 4.88 -4.47
N ALA A 88 -2.75 4.06 -5.39
CA ALA A 88 -1.43 3.47 -5.22
C ALA A 88 -0.34 4.55 -5.15
N GLU A 89 -0.44 5.61 -5.95
CA GLU A 89 0.49 6.73 -5.92
C GLU A 89 0.43 7.50 -4.59
N ASP A 90 -0.77 7.78 -4.08
CA ASP A 90 -0.97 8.41 -2.76
C ASP A 90 -0.38 7.56 -1.61
N TRP A 91 -0.60 6.24 -1.64
CA TRP A 91 0.00 5.34 -0.64
C TRP A 91 1.52 5.36 -0.68
N ILE A 92 2.14 5.36 -1.86
CA ILE A 92 3.59 5.45 -2.01
C ILE A 92 4.13 6.75 -1.42
N GLN A 93 3.46 7.88 -1.67
CA GLN A 93 3.86 9.18 -1.11
C GLN A 93 3.78 9.18 0.42
N ARG A 94 2.68 8.66 0.99
CA ARG A 94 2.51 8.56 2.46
C ARG A 94 3.54 7.64 3.10
N LEU A 95 3.81 6.49 2.48
CA LEU A 95 4.83 5.55 2.97
C LEU A 95 6.24 6.15 2.90
N ARG A 96 6.57 6.90 1.83
CA ARG A 96 7.85 7.62 1.71
C ARG A 96 8.00 8.67 2.81
N GLN A 97 6.96 9.49 3.05
CA GLN A 97 6.98 10.47 4.14
C GLN A 97 7.23 9.82 5.50
N LEU A 98 6.61 8.66 5.76
CA LEU A 98 6.84 7.91 7.01
C LEU A 98 8.25 7.31 7.15
N SER A 99 8.97 7.16 6.03
CA SER A 99 10.33 6.60 5.99
C SER A 99 11.43 7.66 6.10
N GLU A 100 11.11 8.93 5.84
CA GLU A 100 12.02 10.08 5.94
C GLU A 100 12.02 10.74 7.34
N GLU A 101 11.10 10.31 8.24
CA GLU A 101 11.02 10.68 9.67
C GLU A 101 11.77 9.71 10.60
#